data_AF-A0A946SAI2-F1
#
_entry.id   AF-A0A946SAI2-F1
#
_cell.length_a   1.000
_cell.length_b   1.000
_cell.length_c   1.000
_cell.angle_alpha   90.00
_cell.angle_beta   90.00
_cell.angle_gamma   90.00
#
_symmetry.space_group_name_H-M   'P 1'
#
loop_
_entity.id
_entity.type
_entity.pdbx_description
1 polymer ?
#
loop_
_entity_poly.entity_id
_entity_poly.type
_entity_poly.pdbx_seq_one_letter_code
_entity_poly.pdbx_strand_id
1 'polypeptide(L)'
;MKRKSFIRSLGLASGAIVSAPIVAAASQLSKKPAGGKGGCSLIPSETAGPFPLDLSDNTFFFRQDITEGRPGIRVIQRMRVVGVDNCQPMPNVRVNFWACDVNGDYSGYSAFGSEGQTYMRGYQITDDNGDVEFMSILPGWYPGRVVHMHFQVHVSTSFAAVSQFTWPHQAAVDIATNNPTIHTQGPDPMTPEVDGAFNDGYEHQLATLDWDLDLQSYVSDLEVAIEGEGVNGVGYLEREAAKIFSLGDPVPNPISADSKISLNLLTSSDVEISIYAISGSKVYEKTLGRMNEGSHQIALQPGSGKLASGAYVFQLNVLCNGRVHHDIKRFIVK
;
A
#
# COMPACT_ATOMS: atom_id res chain seq x y z
N MET A 1 3.82 -45.18 -38.54
CA MET A 1 5.02 -45.45 -39.37
C MET A 1 5.91 -44.21 -39.35
N LYS A 2 6.99 -44.21 -38.55
CA LYS A 2 8.43 -44.35 -38.92
C LYS A 2 8.99 -43.14 -39.69
N ARG A 3 9.75 -42.24 -39.04
CA ARG A 3 11.20 -42.31 -38.65
C ARG A 3 12.16 -41.90 -39.79
N LYS A 4 12.94 -40.83 -39.56
CA LYS A 4 14.43 -40.70 -39.65
C LYS A 4 14.78 -39.45 -38.82
N SER A 5 15.51 -39.41 -37.69
CA SER A 5 16.77 -39.99 -37.18
C SER A 5 18.03 -39.54 -37.92
N PHE A 6 18.83 -38.71 -37.25
CA PHE A 6 20.29 -38.89 -37.22
C PHE A 6 20.84 -38.50 -35.84
N ILE A 7 21.62 -39.42 -35.28
CA ILE A 7 22.31 -39.39 -33.98
C ILE A 7 23.80 -39.51 -34.29
N ARG A 8 24.65 -38.96 -33.41
CA ARG A 8 25.90 -39.52 -32.83
C ARG A 8 27.02 -38.46 -32.76
N SER A 9 27.87 -38.38 -31.73
CA SER A 9 28.00 -39.08 -30.46
C SER A 9 29.23 -38.55 -29.69
N LEU A 10 29.14 -38.60 -28.36
CA LEU A 10 30.16 -38.93 -27.34
C LEU A 10 31.54 -38.23 -27.30
N GLY A 11 31.83 -37.68 -26.12
CA GLY A 11 33.14 -37.71 -25.48
C GLY A 11 32.98 -37.76 -23.96
N LEU A 12 33.23 -38.92 -23.35
CA LEU A 12 33.31 -39.17 -21.90
C LEU A 12 34.72 -38.84 -21.39
N ALA A 13 34.83 -38.17 -20.23
CA ALA A 13 36.00 -38.26 -19.37
C ALA A 13 35.61 -38.02 -17.88
N SER A 14 35.55 -39.15 -17.17
CA SER A 14 35.79 -39.45 -15.76
C SER A 14 36.18 -38.32 -14.79
N GLY A 15 35.49 -38.28 -13.65
CA GLY A 15 35.94 -37.61 -12.43
C GLY A 15 35.01 -37.91 -11.25
N ALA A 16 35.31 -38.98 -10.50
CA ALA A 16 34.61 -39.31 -9.27
C ALA A 16 34.92 -38.26 -8.20
N ILE A 17 33.90 -37.54 -7.72
CA ILE A 17 33.96 -36.76 -6.49
C ILE A 17 32.87 -37.27 -5.57
N VAL A 18 33.32 -37.66 -4.38
CA VAL A 18 32.56 -38.22 -3.26
C VAL A 18 31.42 -37.28 -2.89
N SER A 19 30.18 -37.76 -2.99
CA SER A 19 28.98 -37.09 -2.50
C SER A 19 28.88 -37.24 -0.97
N ALA A 20 29.20 -36.17 -0.25
CA ALA A 20 28.77 -36.00 1.14
C ALA A 20 27.37 -35.34 1.17
N PRO A 21 26.42 -35.80 2.01
CA PRO A 21 25.13 -35.14 2.12
C PRO A 21 25.30 -33.92 3.02
N ILE A 22 25.40 -32.72 2.44
CA ILE A 22 25.14 -31.50 3.19
C ILE A 22 23.62 -31.40 3.31
N VAL A 23 23.06 -31.99 4.36
CA VAL A 23 21.73 -31.64 4.85
C VAL A 23 21.85 -30.21 5.38
N ALA A 24 21.67 -29.23 4.50
CA ALA A 24 21.41 -27.87 4.91
C ALA A 24 20.02 -27.88 5.56
N ALA A 25 20.01 -27.86 6.88
CA ALA A 25 18.83 -27.57 7.67
C ALA A 25 18.37 -26.15 7.31
N ALA A 26 17.49 -26.05 6.31
CA ALA A 26 16.66 -24.88 6.10
C ALA A 26 15.69 -24.82 7.29
N SER A 27 16.14 -24.16 8.35
CA SER A 27 15.26 -23.69 9.42
C SER A 27 14.29 -22.73 8.75
N GLN A 28 13.05 -23.19 8.58
CA GLN A 28 11.93 -22.35 8.21
C GLN A 28 11.79 -21.26 9.26
N LEU A 29 12.25 -20.05 8.93
CA LEU A 29 11.79 -18.83 9.58
C LEU A 29 10.40 -18.53 9.00
N SER A 30 9.39 -19.24 9.48
CA SER A 30 8.02 -18.73 9.42
C SER A 30 7.98 -17.47 10.28
N LYS A 31 8.11 -16.30 9.64
CA LYS A 31 7.83 -15.03 10.30
C LYS A 31 6.34 -15.02 10.62
N LYS A 32 6.00 -15.37 11.85
CA LYS A 32 4.67 -15.16 12.40
C LYS A 32 4.34 -13.66 12.24
N PRO A 33 3.17 -13.28 11.69
CA PRO A 33 2.80 -11.87 11.60
C PRO A 33 2.86 -11.25 12.99
N ALA A 34 3.51 -10.10 13.09
CA ALA A 34 3.65 -9.39 14.36
C ALA A 34 2.25 -8.96 14.81
N GLY A 35 1.71 -9.62 15.84
CA GLY A 35 0.47 -9.21 16.47
C GLY A 35 0.67 -7.84 17.11
N GLY A 36 -0.14 -6.86 16.71
CA GLY A 36 -0.15 -5.56 17.36
C GLY A 36 -0.76 -5.65 18.76
N LYS A 37 -0.53 -4.63 19.57
CA LYS A 37 -0.99 -4.60 20.97
C LYS A 37 -2.52 -4.65 21.13
N GLY A 38 -3.27 -4.42 20.05
CA GLY A 38 -4.74 -4.38 20.05
C GLY A 38 -5.46 -5.72 19.83
N GLY A 39 -4.74 -6.80 19.51
CA GLY A 39 -5.36 -8.13 19.29
C GLY A 39 -5.79 -8.42 17.84
N CYS A 40 -5.50 -7.53 16.90
CA CYS A 40 -5.56 -7.74 15.45
C CYS A 40 -4.13 -7.96 14.89
N SER A 41 -4.05 -8.65 13.76
CA SER A 41 -2.78 -9.01 13.10
C SER A 41 -2.50 -8.09 11.94
N LEU A 42 -1.26 -7.60 11.86
CA LEU A 42 -0.81 -6.78 10.73
C LEU A 42 -1.00 -7.52 9.41
N ILE A 43 -1.51 -6.82 8.39
CA ILE A 43 -1.61 -7.34 7.03
C ILE A 43 -0.22 -7.77 6.52
N PRO A 44 -0.07 -8.97 5.92
CA PRO A 44 1.15 -9.35 5.22
C PRO A 44 1.49 -8.34 4.12
N SER A 45 2.77 -7.96 4.06
CA SER A 45 3.25 -7.00 3.05
C SER A 45 3.61 -7.73 1.77
N GLU A 46 3.01 -7.32 0.66
CA GLU A 46 3.30 -7.85 -0.67
C GLU A 46 4.07 -6.86 -1.54
N THR A 47 4.65 -7.38 -2.62
CA THR A 47 5.10 -6.51 -3.72
C THR A 47 3.90 -5.84 -4.39
N ALA A 48 4.09 -4.62 -4.91
CA ALA A 48 3.08 -3.96 -5.76
C ALA A 48 2.86 -4.68 -7.12
N GLY A 49 3.58 -5.77 -7.37
CA GLY A 49 3.63 -6.42 -8.67
C GLY A 49 4.29 -5.55 -9.74
N PRO A 50 4.33 -6.03 -10.99
CA PRO A 50 4.94 -5.30 -12.10
C PRO A 50 4.01 -4.21 -12.70
N PHE A 51 2.74 -4.14 -12.25
CA PHE A 51 1.72 -3.29 -12.88
C PHE A 51 1.08 -2.19 -11.97
N PRO A 52 1.80 -1.49 -11.07
CA PRO A 52 1.26 -0.32 -10.38
C PRO A 52 1.37 0.95 -11.26
N LEU A 53 0.27 1.70 -11.36
CA LEU A 53 0.30 3.08 -11.89
C LEU A 53 0.39 4.07 -10.72
N ASP A 54 0.97 5.24 -10.97
CA ASP A 54 0.82 6.36 -10.05
C ASP A 54 -0.62 6.91 -10.16
N LEU A 55 -1.51 6.41 -9.31
CA LEU A 55 -2.90 6.89 -9.25
C LEU A 55 -3.00 8.33 -8.73
N SER A 56 -1.87 8.96 -8.42
CA SER A 56 -1.78 10.35 -8.02
C SER A 56 -1.63 11.31 -9.20
N ASP A 57 -1.25 10.80 -10.39
CA ASP A 57 -0.94 11.57 -11.60
C ASP A 57 -2.10 12.46 -12.08
N ASN A 58 -3.34 12.04 -11.84
CA ASN A 58 -4.51 12.84 -12.14
C ASN A 58 -5.67 12.54 -11.17
N THR A 59 -6.68 13.41 -11.19
CA THR A 59 -7.85 13.30 -10.30
C THR A 59 -8.89 12.28 -10.79
N PHE A 60 -8.79 11.78 -12.02
CA PHE A 60 -9.75 10.81 -12.58
C PHE A 60 -9.74 9.48 -11.80
N PHE A 61 -8.61 9.12 -11.20
CA PHE A 61 -8.52 7.95 -10.34
C PHE A 61 -9.28 8.09 -9.00
N PHE A 62 -9.74 9.29 -8.61
CA PHE A 62 -10.60 9.45 -7.44
C PHE A 62 -12.05 9.10 -7.82
N ARG A 63 -12.38 7.81 -7.74
CA ARG A 63 -13.68 7.27 -8.15
C ARG A 63 -13.98 5.97 -7.43
N GLN A 64 -15.27 5.71 -7.20
CA GLN A 64 -15.74 4.44 -6.64
C GLN A 64 -15.94 3.39 -7.74
N ASP A 65 -16.55 3.76 -8.87
CA ASP A 65 -16.64 2.86 -10.03
C ASP A 65 -15.33 2.87 -10.82
N ILE A 66 -14.62 1.75 -10.75
CA ILE A 66 -13.34 1.55 -11.43
C ILE A 66 -13.47 0.71 -12.70
N THR A 67 -14.68 0.27 -13.06
CA THR A 67 -14.88 -0.70 -14.16
C THR A 67 -14.59 -0.10 -15.53
N GLU A 68 -14.87 1.19 -15.72
CA GLU A 68 -14.90 1.85 -17.04
C GLU A 68 -15.74 1.08 -18.08
N GLY A 69 -16.80 0.41 -17.62
CA GLY A 69 -17.69 -0.37 -18.48
C GLY A 69 -17.10 -1.70 -18.97
N ARG A 70 -15.99 -2.17 -18.38
CA ARG A 70 -15.44 -3.50 -18.65
C ARG A 70 -16.49 -4.57 -18.35
N PRO A 71 -16.67 -5.58 -19.23
CA PRO A 71 -17.59 -6.68 -18.98
C PRO A 71 -17.07 -7.51 -17.81
N GLY A 72 -17.97 -7.94 -16.93
CA GLY A 72 -17.61 -8.79 -15.80
C GLY A 72 -18.76 -9.01 -14.82
N ILE A 73 -18.55 -9.95 -13.91
CA ILE A 73 -19.47 -10.18 -12.79
C ILE A 73 -19.24 -9.09 -11.75
N ARG A 74 -20.27 -8.30 -11.44
CA ARG A 74 -20.13 -7.13 -10.57
C ARG A 74 -19.77 -7.52 -9.14
N VAL A 75 -18.76 -6.85 -8.61
CA VAL A 75 -18.29 -6.97 -7.23
C VAL A 75 -18.27 -5.58 -6.60
N ILE A 76 -18.96 -5.42 -5.47
CA ILE A 76 -18.83 -4.28 -4.58
C ILE A 76 -17.73 -4.64 -3.59
N GLN A 77 -16.54 -4.06 -3.78
CA GLN A 77 -15.40 -4.28 -2.91
C GLN A 77 -15.41 -3.25 -1.79
N ARG A 78 -15.51 -3.73 -0.55
CA ARG A 78 -15.38 -2.95 0.68
C ARG A 78 -14.07 -3.28 1.36
N MET A 79 -13.45 -2.26 1.94
CA MET A 79 -12.31 -2.45 2.80
C MET A 79 -12.45 -1.59 4.04
N ARG A 80 -12.27 -2.22 5.20
CA ARG A 80 -12.14 -1.54 6.48
C ARG A 80 -10.68 -1.50 6.90
N VAL A 81 -10.19 -0.30 7.19
CA VAL A 81 -8.82 -0.07 7.64
C VAL A 81 -8.81 0.18 9.14
N VAL A 82 -8.02 -0.59 9.88
CA VAL A 82 -7.80 -0.41 11.31
C VAL A 82 -6.31 -0.29 11.65
N GLY A 83 -6.00 0.39 12.75
CA GLY A 83 -4.63 0.47 13.27
C GLY A 83 -4.27 -0.78 14.06
N VAL A 84 -3.13 -1.42 13.78
CA VAL A 84 -2.75 -2.69 14.44
C VAL A 84 -2.49 -2.52 15.95
N ASP A 85 -2.14 -1.31 16.38
CA ASP A 85 -1.81 -1.02 17.79
C ASP A 85 -3.03 -0.98 18.71
N ASN A 86 -4.21 -0.62 18.18
CA ASN A 86 -5.43 -0.41 18.96
C ASN A 86 -6.70 -1.07 18.37
N CYS A 87 -6.59 -1.65 17.17
CA CYS A 87 -7.67 -2.23 16.38
C CYS A 87 -8.88 -1.32 16.22
N GLN A 88 -8.62 -0.01 16.14
CA GLN A 88 -9.64 1.01 15.89
C GLN A 88 -9.62 1.42 14.43
N PRO A 89 -10.78 1.81 13.87
CA PRO A 89 -10.89 2.47 12.57
C PRO A 89 -9.82 3.52 12.30
N MET A 90 -9.35 3.59 11.06
CA MET A 90 -8.46 4.64 10.58
C MET A 90 -9.17 5.53 9.55
N PRO A 91 -9.74 6.67 9.97
CA PRO A 91 -10.42 7.58 9.05
C PRO A 91 -9.44 8.43 8.23
N ASN A 92 -9.93 8.92 7.08
CA ASN A 92 -9.25 9.83 6.17
C ASN A 92 -7.98 9.29 5.48
N VAL A 93 -7.76 7.98 5.55
CA VAL A 93 -6.64 7.28 4.92
C VAL A 93 -6.95 6.99 3.45
N ARG A 94 -5.97 7.23 2.57
CA ARG A 94 -6.13 6.92 1.14
C ARG A 94 -5.90 5.43 0.88
N VAL A 95 -6.87 4.79 0.26
CA VAL A 95 -6.79 3.40 -0.22
C VAL A 95 -6.80 3.41 -1.74
N ASN A 96 -5.74 2.88 -2.35
CA ASN A 96 -5.68 2.60 -3.78
C ASN A 96 -6.06 1.14 -4.02
N PHE A 97 -6.82 0.88 -5.09
CA PHE A 97 -7.02 -0.46 -5.63
C PHE A 97 -6.57 -0.54 -7.09
N TRP A 98 -6.05 -1.70 -7.47
CA TRP A 98 -5.91 -2.09 -8.87
C TRP A 98 -6.04 -3.60 -9.09
N ALA A 99 -6.52 -3.98 -10.27
CA ALA A 99 -6.62 -5.36 -10.70
C ALA A 99 -6.56 -5.45 -12.24
N CYS A 100 -6.46 -6.67 -12.76
CA CYS A 100 -6.71 -6.96 -14.17
C CYS A 100 -8.22 -6.95 -14.49
N ASP A 101 -8.58 -6.98 -15.78
CA ASP A 101 -9.95 -7.28 -16.20
C ASP A 101 -10.23 -8.81 -16.23
N VAL A 102 -11.40 -9.21 -16.74
CA VAL A 102 -11.80 -10.64 -16.85
C VAL A 102 -10.87 -11.51 -17.69
N ASN A 103 -10.01 -10.90 -18.52
CA ASN A 103 -9.02 -11.60 -19.34
C ASN A 103 -7.63 -11.62 -18.71
N GLY A 104 -7.47 -11.14 -17.48
CA GLY A 104 -6.15 -11.07 -16.86
C GLY A 104 -5.28 -9.91 -17.37
N ASP A 105 -5.85 -8.99 -18.15
CA ASP A 105 -5.13 -7.86 -18.74
C ASP A 105 -5.17 -6.63 -17.83
N TYR A 106 -4.02 -6.06 -17.50
CA TYR A 106 -3.92 -4.82 -16.73
C TYR A 106 -4.00 -3.58 -17.63
N SER A 107 -4.69 -2.54 -17.16
CA SER A 107 -4.74 -1.23 -17.83
C SER A 107 -3.42 -0.45 -17.67
N GLY A 108 -3.05 0.34 -18.70
CA GLY A 108 -1.91 1.25 -18.68
C GLY A 108 -0.60 0.65 -19.20
N TYR A 109 -0.59 -0.58 -19.71
CA TYR A 109 0.64 -1.29 -20.07
C TYR A 109 0.61 -1.83 -21.50
N SER A 110 1.73 -1.63 -22.20
CA SER A 110 1.92 -2.11 -23.57
C SER A 110 1.91 -3.61 -23.72
N ALA A 111 2.24 -4.35 -22.66
CA ALA A 111 2.15 -5.81 -22.61
C ALA A 111 0.74 -6.33 -22.94
N PHE A 112 -0.29 -5.49 -22.75
CA PHE A 112 -1.70 -5.83 -22.99
C PHE A 112 -2.36 -4.91 -24.05
N GLY A 113 -1.57 -4.06 -24.72
CA GLY A 113 -2.10 -3.05 -25.66
C GLY A 113 -3.09 -2.07 -25.01
N SER A 114 -2.90 -1.79 -23.72
CA SER A 114 -3.82 -1.03 -22.88
C SER A 114 -3.26 0.34 -22.46
N GLU A 115 -2.24 0.85 -23.15
CA GLU A 115 -1.63 2.14 -22.86
C GLU A 115 -2.66 3.27 -22.83
N GLY A 116 -2.54 4.15 -21.84
CA GLY A 116 -3.48 5.26 -21.63
C GLY A 116 -4.85 4.87 -21.10
N GLN A 117 -5.16 3.58 -20.97
CA GLN A 117 -6.37 3.10 -20.32
C GLN A 117 -6.16 3.00 -18.81
N THR A 118 -7.25 3.14 -18.06
CA THR A 118 -7.20 3.25 -16.59
C THR A 118 -8.17 2.32 -15.87
N TYR A 119 -8.88 1.44 -16.59
CA TYR A 119 -9.87 0.53 -16.04
C TYR A 119 -9.30 -0.31 -14.89
N MET A 120 -10.16 -0.72 -13.98
CA MET A 120 -9.84 -1.52 -12.79
C MET A 120 -8.82 -0.86 -11.87
N ARG A 121 -8.76 0.48 -11.85
CA ARG A 121 -7.90 1.27 -10.97
C ARG A 121 -8.63 2.46 -10.38
N GLY A 122 -8.40 2.73 -9.10
CA GLY A 122 -8.93 3.92 -8.45
C GLY A 122 -8.42 4.04 -7.02
N TYR A 123 -8.77 5.16 -6.39
CA TYR A 123 -8.57 5.33 -4.98
C TYR A 123 -9.79 5.98 -4.32
N GLN A 124 -9.94 5.72 -3.04
CA GLN A 124 -10.93 6.31 -2.14
C GLN A 124 -10.25 6.72 -0.84
N ILE A 125 -10.97 7.49 -0.03
CA ILE A 125 -10.54 7.94 1.29
C ILE A 125 -11.47 7.29 2.31
N THR A 126 -10.91 6.69 3.36
CA THR A 126 -11.71 6.03 4.39
C THR A 126 -12.60 7.01 5.13
N ASP A 127 -13.83 6.59 5.45
CA ASP A 127 -14.76 7.35 6.27
C ASP A 127 -14.43 7.25 7.77
N ASP A 128 -15.32 7.78 8.62
CA ASP A 128 -15.16 7.75 10.09
C ASP A 128 -15.09 6.33 10.69
N ASN A 129 -15.58 5.32 9.98
CA ASN A 129 -15.54 3.91 10.38
C ASN A 129 -14.32 3.17 9.82
N GLY A 130 -13.46 3.88 9.06
CA GLY A 130 -12.30 3.32 8.40
C GLY A 130 -12.66 2.65 7.07
N ASP A 131 -13.85 2.88 6.53
CA ASP A 131 -14.38 2.13 5.39
C ASP A 131 -14.19 2.86 4.07
N VAL A 132 -13.84 2.10 3.02
CA VAL A 132 -13.93 2.50 1.61
C VAL A 132 -14.74 1.48 0.82
N GLU A 133 -15.41 1.95 -0.23
CA GLU A 133 -16.17 1.10 -1.15
C GLU A 133 -15.82 1.41 -2.60
N PHE A 134 -15.70 0.36 -3.40
CA PHE A 134 -15.44 0.41 -4.83
C PHE A 134 -16.41 -0.50 -5.59
N MET A 135 -16.88 -0.02 -6.73
CA MET A 135 -17.63 -0.80 -7.69
C MET A 135 -16.66 -1.34 -8.74
N SER A 136 -16.57 -2.66 -8.82
CA SER A 136 -15.64 -3.38 -9.68
C SER A 136 -16.30 -4.60 -10.32
N ILE A 137 -15.48 -5.46 -10.91
CA ILE A 137 -15.86 -6.80 -11.39
C ILE A 137 -14.94 -7.83 -10.75
N LEU A 138 -15.37 -9.09 -10.71
CA LEU A 138 -14.49 -10.21 -10.39
C LEU A 138 -13.40 -10.29 -11.47
N PRO A 139 -12.12 -10.09 -11.11
CA PRO A 139 -11.04 -10.11 -12.09
C PRO A 139 -10.84 -11.51 -12.67
N GLY A 140 -10.20 -11.58 -13.83
CA GLY A 140 -9.70 -12.83 -14.37
C GLY A 140 -8.43 -13.30 -13.66
N TRP A 141 -7.85 -14.38 -14.16
CA TRP A 141 -6.53 -14.84 -13.78
C TRP A 141 -5.55 -14.67 -14.94
N TYR A 142 -4.26 -14.75 -14.65
CA TYR A 142 -3.20 -14.82 -15.66
C TYR A 142 -2.15 -15.82 -15.21
N PRO A 143 -1.36 -16.41 -16.15
CA PRO A 143 -0.45 -17.50 -15.82
C PRO A 143 0.46 -17.20 -14.64
N GLY A 144 0.45 -18.11 -13.66
CA GLY A 144 1.30 -18.04 -12.48
C GLY A 144 0.70 -17.27 -11.30
N ARG A 145 -0.56 -16.80 -11.37
CA ARG A 145 -1.25 -16.14 -10.27
C ARG A 145 -2.70 -16.60 -10.11
N VAL A 146 -3.17 -16.71 -8.87
CA VAL A 146 -4.59 -16.86 -8.49
C VAL A 146 -5.36 -15.57 -8.83
N VAL A 147 -6.69 -15.61 -8.94
CA VAL A 147 -7.55 -14.42 -9.00
C VAL A 147 -7.30 -13.53 -7.77
N HIS A 148 -6.94 -12.27 -7.98
CA HIS A 148 -6.58 -11.35 -6.89
C HIS A 148 -6.85 -9.89 -7.24
N MET A 149 -6.84 -9.05 -6.22
CA MET A 149 -6.74 -7.59 -6.34
C MET A 149 -5.60 -7.08 -5.49
N HIS A 150 -5.00 -5.99 -5.93
CA HIS A 150 -3.95 -5.31 -5.21
C HIS A 150 -4.47 -4.05 -4.52
N PHE A 151 -3.83 -3.68 -3.42
CA PHE A 151 -4.11 -2.42 -2.74
C PHE A 151 -2.89 -1.74 -2.12
N GLN A 152 -3.06 -0.44 -1.88
CA GLN A 152 -2.14 0.35 -1.07
C GLN A 152 -2.91 1.22 -0.10
N VAL A 153 -2.50 1.20 1.17
CA VAL A 153 -3.05 2.09 2.20
C VAL A 153 -1.99 3.10 2.60
N HIS A 154 -2.21 4.37 2.24
CA HIS A 154 -1.26 5.47 2.50
C HIS A 154 -1.59 6.14 3.83
N VAL A 155 -0.75 5.92 4.83
CA VAL A 155 -0.95 6.51 6.18
C VAL A 155 -0.08 7.73 6.46
N SER A 156 0.92 8.00 5.62
CA SER A 156 1.72 9.21 5.68
C SER A 156 2.36 9.50 4.32
N THR A 157 3.10 10.61 4.23
CA THR A 157 3.89 10.99 3.05
C THR A 157 5.03 10.02 2.74
N SER A 158 5.43 9.15 3.68
CA SER A 158 6.60 8.27 3.54
C SER A 158 6.30 6.78 3.68
N PHE A 159 5.08 6.41 4.07
CA PHE A 159 4.71 5.01 4.31
C PHE A 159 3.34 4.68 3.71
N ALA A 160 3.33 3.60 2.93
CA ALA A 160 2.13 2.95 2.45
C ALA A 160 2.25 1.45 2.69
N ALA A 161 1.22 0.86 3.31
CA ALA A 161 1.10 -0.59 3.37
C ALA A 161 0.68 -1.10 1.98
N VAL A 162 1.48 -1.98 1.39
CA VAL A 162 1.21 -2.57 0.07
C VAL A 162 0.90 -4.05 0.27
N SER A 163 -0.24 -4.49 -0.25
CA SER A 163 -0.61 -5.90 -0.18
C SER A 163 -1.55 -6.28 -1.32
N GLN A 164 -2.01 -7.53 -1.28
CA GLN A 164 -2.95 -8.12 -2.23
C GLN A 164 -3.94 -8.97 -1.44
N PHE A 165 -5.12 -9.20 -2.01
CA PHE A 165 -6.09 -10.12 -1.45
C PHE A 165 -6.70 -11.00 -2.53
N THR A 166 -7.18 -12.16 -2.11
CA THR A 166 -7.91 -13.12 -2.93
C THR A 166 -9.23 -13.48 -2.23
N TRP A 167 -9.97 -14.42 -2.80
CA TRP A 167 -11.27 -14.88 -2.33
C TRP A 167 -11.24 -16.38 -2.06
N PRO A 168 -12.26 -16.94 -1.39
CA PRO A 168 -12.45 -18.39 -1.36
C PRO A 168 -12.37 -18.94 -2.78
N HIS A 169 -11.30 -19.69 -3.07
CA HIS A 169 -10.96 -20.10 -4.43
C HIS A 169 -12.11 -20.79 -5.14
N GLN A 170 -12.83 -21.67 -4.43
CA GLN A 170 -14.00 -22.36 -4.98
C GLN A 170 -15.11 -21.40 -5.39
N ALA A 171 -15.35 -20.31 -4.66
CA ALA A 171 -16.37 -19.32 -5.01
C ALA A 171 -16.01 -18.59 -6.31
N ALA A 172 -14.75 -18.17 -6.46
CA ALA A 172 -14.28 -17.56 -7.71
C ALA A 172 -14.36 -18.53 -8.90
N VAL A 173 -13.98 -19.80 -8.69
CA VAL A 173 -14.10 -20.89 -9.67
C VAL A 173 -15.56 -21.12 -10.09
N ASP A 174 -16.48 -21.16 -9.13
CA ASP A 174 -17.91 -21.37 -9.40
C ASP A 174 -18.50 -20.20 -10.18
N ILE A 175 -18.15 -18.96 -9.84
CA ILE A 175 -18.59 -17.77 -10.58
C ILE A 175 -18.12 -17.83 -12.03
N ALA A 176 -16.84 -18.13 -12.26
CA ALA A 176 -16.29 -18.23 -13.61
C ALA A 176 -16.94 -19.38 -14.41
N THR A 177 -17.11 -20.54 -13.78
CA THR A 177 -17.72 -21.74 -14.40
C THR A 177 -19.17 -21.51 -14.79
N ASN A 178 -19.94 -20.81 -13.96
CA ASN A 178 -21.34 -20.49 -14.21
C ASN A 178 -21.53 -19.34 -15.21
N ASN A 179 -20.48 -18.59 -15.55
CA ASN A 179 -20.52 -17.45 -16.46
C ASN A 179 -19.49 -17.56 -17.60
N PRO A 180 -19.53 -18.65 -18.41
CA PRO A 180 -18.48 -18.97 -19.38
C PRO A 180 -18.40 -17.98 -20.55
N THR A 181 -19.46 -17.21 -20.80
CA THR A 181 -19.46 -16.16 -21.83
C THR A 181 -18.77 -14.87 -21.37
N ILE A 182 -18.60 -14.70 -20.05
CA ILE A 182 -17.92 -13.55 -19.43
C ILE A 182 -16.47 -13.94 -19.11
N HIS A 183 -16.29 -15.06 -18.39
CA HIS A 183 -14.97 -15.59 -18.05
C HIS A 183 -14.50 -16.60 -19.11
N THR A 184 -14.15 -16.10 -20.29
CA THR A 184 -13.83 -16.93 -21.46
C THR A 184 -12.56 -17.77 -21.32
N GLN A 185 -11.66 -17.42 -20.42
CA GLN A 185 -10.47 -18.22 -20.10
C GLN A 185 -10.78 -19.43 -19.20
N GLY A 186 -12.01 -19.52 -18.67
CA GLY A 186 -12.43 -20.56 -17.76
C GLY A 186 -12.04 -20.29 -16.30
N PRO A 187 -12.29 -21.27 -15.41
CA PRO A 187 -12.02 -21.12 -13.98
C PRO A 187 -10.53 -20.98 -13.71
N ASP A 188 -10.21 -20.32 -12.60
CA ASP A 188 -8.85 -20.17 -12.10
C ASP A 188 -8.19 -21.55 -11.88
N PRO A 189 -7.06 -21.86 -12.55
CA PRO A 189 -6.40 -23.15 -12.40
C PRO A 189 -5.48 -23.22 -11.17
N MET A 190 -5.28 -22.11 -10.44
CA MET A 190 -4.31 -22.00 -9.34
C MET A 190 -5.00 -21.75 -8.00
N THR A 191 -4.60 -22.47 -6.97
CA THR A 191 -5.08 -22.21 -5.60
C THR A 191 -4.12 -21.25 -4.87
N PRO A 192 -4.59 -20.50 -3.85
CA PRO A 192 -3.74 -19.61 -3.07
C PRO A 192 -2.52 -20.31 -2.43
N GLU A 193 -2.62 -21.59 -2.05
CA GLU A 193 -1.53 -22.34 -1.40
C GLU A 193 -0.28 -22.51 -2.28
N VAL A 194 -0.42 -22.39 -3.60
CA VAL A 194 0.69 -22.55 -4.54
C VAL A 194 1.01 -21.25 -5.30
N ASP A 195 0.27 -20.16 -5.04
CA ASP A 195 0.58 -18.83 -5.57
C ASP A 195 1.79 -18.23 -4.82
N GLY A 196 2.73 -17.65 -5.57
CA GLY A 196 3.97 -17.11 -5.01
C GLY A 196 3.79 -15.93 -4.03
N ALA A 197 2.63 -15.28 -4.02
CA ALA A 197 2.28 -14.16 -3.13
C ALA A 197 1.35 -14.55 -1.97
N PHE A 198 0.89 -15.81 -1.91
CA PHE A 198 -0.04 -16.28 -0.87
C PHE A 198 0.42 -17.57 -0.18
N ASN A 199 1.45 -18.24 -0.70
CA ASN A 199 1.94 -19.52 -0.19
C ASN A 199 2.62 -19.45 1.20
N ASP A 200 2.88 -18.26 1.73
CA ASP A 200 3.41 -18.02 3.07
C ASP A 200 2.32 -17.75 4.13
N GLY A 201 1.05 -17.77 3.72
CA GLY A 201 -0.13 -17.65 4.58
C GLY A 201 -1.02 -16.48 4.16
N TYR A 202 -2.28 -16.78 3.81
CA TYR A 202 -3.19 -15.81 3.21
C TYR A 202 -4.44 -15.53 4.07
N GLU A 203 -4.49 -15.99 5.33
CA GLU A 203 -5.72 -15.90 6.13
C GLU A 203 -6.16 -14.45 6.39
N HIS A 204 -5.20 -13.52 6.42
CA HIS A 204 -5.43 -12.08 6.56
C HIS A 204 -5.61 -11.35 5.23
N GLN A 205 -5.44 -12.05 4.10
CA GLN A 205 -5.57 -11.54 2.73
C GLN A 205 -6.74 -12.24 2.00
N LEU A 206 -7.67 -12.83 2.74
CA LEU A 206 -8.85 -13.51 2.21
C LEU A 206 -10.09 -12.64 2.44
N ALA A 207 -10.61 -12.03 1.38
CA ALA A 207 -11.86 -11.28 1.42
C ALA A 207 -13.07 -12.22 1.34
N THR A 208 -14.23 -11.80 1.86
CA THR A 208 -15.50 -12.50 1.62
C THR A 208 -15.94 -12.36 0.16
N LEU A 209 -16.88 -13.20 -0.28
CA LEU A 209 -17.48 -13.06 -1.61
C LEU A 209 -18.89 -13.65 -1.60
N ASP A 210 -19.85 -12.81 -1.23
CA ASP A 210 -21.22 -13.21 -0.99
C ASP A 210 -22.18 -12.54 -1.97
N TRP A 211 -23.16 -13.28 -2.49
CA TRP A 211 -24.17 -12.70 -3.37
C TRP A 211 -25.21 -11.92 -2.56
N ASP A 212 -25.39 -10.64 -2.89
CA ASP A 212 -26.42 -9.78 -2.33
C ASP A 212 -27.61 -9.68 -3.29
N LEU A 213 -28.79 -10.11 -2.82
CA LEU A 213 -30.02 -10.13 -3.61
C LEU A 213 -30.56 -8.73 -3.91
N ASP A 214 -30.38 -7.76 -3.03
CA ASP A 214 -30.95 -6.42 -3.21
C ASP A 214 -30.06 -5.59 -4.14
N LEU A 215 -28.74 -5.72 -3.98
CA LEU A 215 -27.74 -5.05 -4.81
C LEU A 215 -27.51 -5.73 -6.16
N GLN A 216 -28.03 -6.95 -6.34
CA GLN A 216 -27.82 -7.79 -7.54
C GLN A 216 -26.33 -7.86 -7.92
N SER A 217 -25.47 -7.99 -6.91
CA SER A 217 -24.02 -7.94 -7.03
C SER A 217 -23.39 -8.85 -5.99
N TYR A 218 -22.17 -9.31 -6.24
CA TYR A 218 -21.37 -9.87 -5.17
C TYR A 218 -20.84 -8.74 -4.28
N VAL A 219 -20.85 -8.95 -2.97
CA VAL A 219 -20.23 -8.09 -1.97
C VAL A 219 -18.98 -8.80 -1.46
N SER A 220 -17.87 -8.07 -1.43
CA SER A 220 -16.58 -8.55 -0.97
C SER A 220 -16.09 -7.62 0.13
N ASP A 221 -15.92 -8.15 1.34
CA ASP A 221 -15.46 -7.41 2.50
C ASP A 221 -14.07 -7.89 2.92
N LEU A 222 -13.19 -6.94 3.22
CA LEU A 222 -11.85 -7.18 3.75
C LEU A 222 -11.57 -6.19 4.89
N GLU A 223 -11.24 -6.69 6.08
CA GLU A 223 -10.68 -5.85 7.14
C GLU A 223 -9.16 -6.00 7.17
N VAL A 224 -8.43 -4.88 7.13
CA VAL A 224 -6.97 -4.85 7.13
C VAL A 224 -6.47 -4.06 8.32
N ALA A 225 -5.58 -4.66 9.10
CA ALA A 225 -4.84 -3.94 10.14
C ALA A 225 -3.48 -3.49 9.59
N ILE A 226 -3.15 -2.21 9.76
CA ILE A 226 -1.90 -1.62 9.28
C ILE A 226 -1.13 -0.94 10.41
N GLU A 227 0.16 -0.66 10.21
CA GLU A 227 0.99 0.00 11.23
C GLU A 227 0.46 1.42 11.53
N GLY A 228 0.24 1.72 12.82
CA GLY A 228 -0.18 3.04 13.30
C GLY A 228 -1.40 3.01 14.25
N GLU A 229 -1.62 4.14 14.93
CA GLU A 229 -2.80 4.39 15.77
C GLU A 229 -3.82 5.24 14.98
N GLY A 230 -4.87 4.60 14.45
CA GLY A 230 -6.28 5.03 14.42
C GLY A 230 -6.74 6.46 14.12
N VAL A 231 -5.93 7.50 13.86
CA VAL A 231 -6.49 8.87 14.02
C VAL A 231 -6.12 9.99 13.07
N ASN A 232 -5.22 9.88 12.09
CA ASN A 232 -5.12 10.93 11.05
C ASN A 232 -4.29 10.45 9.86
N GLY A 233 -4.93 9.88 8.83
CA GLY A 233 -4.38 9.99 7.48
C GLY A 233 -4.94 11.27 6.88
N VAL A 234 -4.14 12.25 6.47
CA VAL A 234 -4.67 13.53 5.95
C VAL A 234 -4.48 13.57 4.44
N GLY A 235 -5.09 12.63 3.72
CA GLY A 235 -4.74 12.27 2.34
C GLY A 235 -4.91 13.35 1.25
N TYR A 236 -5.68 14.43 1.47
CA TYR A 236 -5.75 15.55 0.51
C TYR A 236 -4.78 16.69 0.87
N LEU A 237 -4.75 17.09 2.14
CA LEU A 237 -3.90 18.21 2.58
C LEU A 237 -2.41 17.83 2.52
N GLU A 238 -2.06 16.58 2.81
CA GLU A 238 -0.69 16.07 2.70
C GLU A 238 -0.24 15.91 1.24
N ARG A 239 -1.12 15.59 0.30
CA ARG A 239 -0.77 15.56 -1.14
C ARG A 239 -0.53 16.96 -1.69
N GLU A 240 -1.35 17.93 -1.29
CA GLU A 240 -1.11 19.33 -1.63
C GLU A 240 0.16 19.85 -0.95
N ALA A 241 0.47 19.42 0.27
CA ALA A 241 1.75 19.73 0.94
C ALA A 241 2.96 19.07 0.25
N ALA A 242 2.84 17.81 -0.16
CA ALA A 242 3.90 17.04 -0.83
C ALA A 242 4.29 17.60 -2.20
N LYS A 243 3.38 18.34 -2.87
CA LYS A 243 3.70 19.13 -4.08
C LYS A 243 4.59 20.34 -3.79
N ILE A 244 4.63 20.80 -2.55
CA ILE A 244 5.32 22.03 -2.13
C ILE A 244 6.59 21.70 -1.35
N PHE A 245 6.60 20.68 -0.51
CA PHE A 245 7.76 20.31 0.30
C PHE A 245 7.71 18.85 0.80
N SER A 246 8.84 18.35 1.30
CA SER A 246 8.90 17.13 2.10
C SER A 246 9.71 17.35 3.40
N LEU A 247 9.26 16.71 4.48
CA LEU A 247 9.86 16.83 5.81
C LEU A 247 10.36 15.46 6.29
N GLY A 248 11.66 15.37 6.55
CA GLY A 248 12.28 14.16 7.10
C GLY A 248 12.08 14.04 8.60
N ASP A 249 12.69 13.02 9.21
CA ASP A 249 12.58 12.80 10.65
C ASP A 249 13.62 13.60 11.45
N PRO A 250 13.32 13.90 12.73
CA PRO A 250 14.31 14.33 13.71
C PRO A 250 15.47 13.34 13.86
N VAL A 251 16.70 13.78 13.57
CA VAL A 251 17.90 12.94 13.69
C VAL A 251 19.01 13.67 14.46
N PRO A 252 19.56 13.07 15.54
CA PRO A 252 19.04 11.88 16.23
C PRO A 252 17.74 12.18 16.99
N ASN A 253 16.98 11.12 17.29
CA ASN A 253 15.83 11.13 18.21
C ASN A 253 15.99 9.95 19.19
N PRO A 254 16.13 10.14 20.51
CA PRO A 254 15.99 11.39 21.28
C PRO A 254 16.96 12.50 20.86
N ILE A 255 16.49 13.74 20.95
CA ILE A 255 17.23 14.89 20.41
C ILE A 255 18.42 15.28 21.27
N SER A 256 19.52 15.65 20.62
CA SER A 256 20.73 16.25 21.19
C SER A 256 20.86 17.71 20.72
N ALA A 257 21.93 18.38 21.13
CA ALA A 257 22.23 19.74 20.67
C ALA A 257 22.42 19.84 19.15
N ASP A 258 22.83 18.74 18.51
CA ASP A 258 23.09 18.67 17.07
C ASP A 258 21.91 18.11 16.27
N SER A 259 20.78 17.79 16.93
CA SER A 259 19.62 17.23 16.25
C SER A 259 19.00 18.19 15.26
N LYS A 260 18.75 17.66 14.07
CA LYS A 260 18.20 18.39 12.94
C LYS A 260 17.02 17.63 12.36
N ILE A 261 16.21 18.36 11.60
CA ILE A 261 15.17 17.82 10.74
C ILE A 261 15.41 18.35 9.32
N SER A 262 15.38 17.45 8.33
CA SER A 262 15.58 17.83 6.94
C SER A 262 14.27 18.34 6.34
N LEU A 263 14.31 19.48 5.67
CA LEU A 263 13.21 20.03 4.90
C LEU A 263 13.65 20.18 3.45
N ASN A 264 12.96 19.57 2.50
CA ASN A 264 13.17 19.83 1.08
C ASN A 264 11.99 20.63 0.54
N LEU A 265 12.23 21.87 0.11
CA LEU A 265 11.22 22.71 -0.53
C LEU A 265 11.24 22.45 -2.04
N LEU A 266 10.11 22.07 -2.64
CA LEU A 266 9.93 21.96 -4.09
C LEU A 266 9.54 23.31 -4.72
N THR A 267 9.16 24.29 -3.91
CA THR A 267 8.89 25.65 -4.36
C THR A 267 9.30 26.63 -3.26
N SER A 268 9.90 27.76 -3.67
CA SER A 268 10.30 28.82 -2.73
C SER A 268 9.09 29.37 -1.98
N SER A 269 9.09 29.25 -0.66
CA SER A 269 7.91 29.43 0.18
C SER A 269 8.26 30.10 1.51
N ASP A 270 7.28 30.70 2.16
CA ASP A 270 7.43 31.26 3.51
C ASP A 270 7.24 30.15 4.55
N VAL A 271 8.22 29.99 5.44
CA VAL A 271 8.28 28.87 6.37
C VAL A 271 8.20 29.35 7.82
N GLU A 272 7.38 28.66 8.60
CA GLU A 272 7.25 28.81 10.04
C GLU A 272 7.33 27.45 10.72
N ILE A 273 7.96 27.41 11.89
CA ILE A 273 8.05 26.21 12.71
C ILE A 273 7.44 26.48 14.07
N SER A 274 6.79 25.46 14.62
CA SER A 274 6.28 25.44 15.99
C SER A 274 6.65 24.13 16.67
N ILE A 275 6.83 24.17 17.99
CA ILE A 275 6.98 22.97 18.82
C ILE A 275 5.92 23.01 19.90
N TYR A 276 5.22 21.90 20.06
CA TYR A 276 4.18 21.70 21.07
C TYR A 276 4.64 20.63 22.05
N ALA A 277 4.38 20.85 23.34
CA ALA A 277 4.40 19.78 24.33
C ALA A 277 3.26 18.79 24.05
N ILE A 278 3.38 17.54 24.49
CA ILE A 278 2.31 16.53 24.30
C ILE A 278 0.98 16.92 24.99
N SER A 279 1.02 17.86 25.94
CA SER A 279 -0.16 18.47 26.55
C SER A 279 -0.92 19.44 25.63
N GLY A 280 -0.41 19.67 24.41
CA GLY A 280 -0.98 20.61 23.42
C GLY A 280 -0.50 22.06 23.57
N SER A 281 0.34 22.36 24.57
CA SER A 281 0.87 23.72 24.77
C SER A 281 1.98 24.03 23.77
N LYS A 282 1.88 25.14 23.04
CA LYS A 282 2.97 25.65 22.18
C LYS A 282 4.12 26.16 23.05
N VAL A 283 5.29 25.54 22.93
CA VAL A 283 6.49 25.85 23.72
C VAL A 283 7.56 26.60 22.94
N TYR A 284 7.47 26.57 21.61
CA TYR A 284 8.38 27.28 20.73
C TYR A 284 7.68 27.64 19.41
N GLU A 285 8.03 28.78 18.85
CA GLU A 285 7.59 29.24 17.53
C GLU A 285 8.70 30.08 16.92
N LYS A 286 8.94 29.90 15.62
CA LYS A 286 9.88 30.72 14.86
C LYS A 286 9.46 30.80 13.40
N THR A 287 9.34 32.03 12.91
CA THR A 287 9.25 32.32 11.48
C THR A 287 10.65 32.28 10.88
N LEU A 288 10.88 31.35 9.95
CA LEU A 288 12.12 31.29 9.15
C LEU A 288 12.06 32.26 7.96
N GLY A 289 10.86 32.71 7.61
CA GLY A 289 10.61 33.62 6.50
C GLY A 289 10.70 32.90 5.17
N ARG A 290 10.90 33.67 4.09
CA ARG A 290 10.98 33.11 2.74
C ARG A 290 12.26 32.31 2.56
N MET A 291 12.10 31.02 2.28
CA MET A 291 13.18 30.08 2.00
C MET A 291 13.15 29.68 0.52
N ASN A 292 14.34 29.50 -0.06
CA ASN A 292 14.48 29.07 -1.45
C ASN A 292 14.12 27.59 -1.60
N GLU A 293 13.73 27.20 -2.81
CA GLU A 293 13.65 25.79 -3.22
C GLU A 293 14.97 25.04 -2.95
N GLY A 294 14.86 23.76 -2.58
CA GLY A 294 15.98 22.87 -2.29
C GLY A 294 15.99 22.33 -0.86
N SER A 295 17.09 21.64 -0.52
CA SER A 295 17.26 20.97 0.76
C SER A 295 17.79 21.91 1.85
N HIS A 296 17.14 21.85 3.01
CA HIS A 296 17.43 22.62 4.21
C HIS A 296 17.53 21.71 5.43
N GLN A 297 18.21 22.19 6.46
CA GLN A 297 18.33 21.53 7.74
C GLN A 297 17.91 22.50 8.83
N ILE A 298 16.89 22.13 9.60
CA ILE A 298 16.35 22.94 10.69
C ILE A 298 16.83 22.33 12.00
N ALA A 299 17.47 23.14 12.84
CA ALA A 299 17.88 22.71 14.17
C ALA A 299 16.64 22.57 15.08
N LEU A 300 16.54 21.45 15.81
CA LEU A 300 15.41 21.18 16.71
C LEU A 300 15.60 21.76 18.12
N GLN A 301 16.82 22.15 18.49
CA GLN A 301 17.06 22.90 19.72
C GLN A 301 17.04 24.40 19.45
N PRO A 302 16.05 25.14 19.99
CA PRO A 302 16.06 26.58 19.89
C PRO A 302 17.11 27.17 20.83
N GLY A 303 18.10 27.86 20.26
CA GLY A 303 19.11 28.57 21.05
C GLY A 303 18.42 29.50 22.07
N SER A 304 18.72 29.27 23.34
CA SER A 304 18.25 29.94 24.58
C SER A 304 17.10 29.33 25.40
N GLY A 305 16.44 28.25 24.95
CA GLY A 305 15.44 27.54 25.76
C GLY A 305 15.61 26.02 25.68
N LYS A 306 16.18 25.38 26.72
CA LYS A 306 16.19 23.91 26.79
C LYS A 306 14.75 23.44 27.00
N LEU A 307 14.23 22.69 26.03
CA LEU A 307 13.01 21.89 26.23
C LEU A 307 13.26 20.96 27.44
N ALA A 308 12.25 20.79 28.30
CA ALA A 308 12.34 19.84 29.39
C ALA A 308 12.39 18.40 28.86
N SER A 309 12.81 17.45 29.69
CA SER A 309 12.72 16.03 29.36
C SER A 309 11.26 15.64 29.09
N GLY A 310 10.98 15.00 27.96
CA GLY A 310 9.60 14.70 27.55
C GLY A 310 9.41 14.50 26.04
N ALA A 311 8.16 14.23 25.64
CA ALA A 311 7.76 14.08 24.24
C ALA A 311 7.17 15.37 23.67
N TYR A 312 7.50 15.67 22.42
CA TYR A 312 7.13 16.90 21.74
C TYR A 312 6.67 16.63 20.30
N VAL A 313 5.88 17.55 19.76
CA VAL A 313 5.46 17.60 18.35
C VAL A 313 6.08 18.82 17.70
N PHE A 314 6.90 18.59 16.67
CA PHE A 314 7.34 19.60 15.72
C PHE A 314 6.26 19.76 14.65
N GLN A 315 5.86 21.00 14.37
CA GLN A 315 4.96 21.34 13.28
C GLN A 315 5.66 22.32 12.34
N LEU A 316 5.62 22.02 11.05
CA LEU A 316 6.03 22.91 9.97
C LEU A 316 4.80 23.51 9.32
N ASN A 317 4.79 24.82 9.13
CA ASN A 317 3.84 25.53 8.28
C ASN A 317 4.61 26.13 7.08
N VAL A 318 4.13 25.87 5.87
CA VAL A 318 4.69 26.37 4.62
C VAL A 318 3.60 27.13 3.87
N LEU A 319 3.73 28.45 3.78
CA LEU A 319 2.84 29.31 3.00
C LEU A 319 3.36 29.39 1.56
N CYS A 320 2.60 28.83 0.63
CA CYS A 320 2.88 28.86 -0.80
C CYS A 320 1.60 29.22 -1.55
N ASN A 321 1.69 30.12 -2.53
CA ASN A 321 0.57 30.54 -3.38
C ASN A 321 -0.70 30.96 -2.60
N GLY A 322 -0.53 31.63 -1.44
CA GLY A 322 -1.64 32.10 -0.61
C GLY A 322 -2.31 31.03 0.26
N ARG A 323 -1.78 29.81 0.30
CA ARG A 323 -2.28 28.70 1.12
C ARG A 323 -1.20 28.18 2.07
N VAL A 324 -1.60 27.84 3.29
CA VAL A 324 -0.72 27.20 4.28
C VAL A 324 -0.83 25.67 4.13
N HIS A 325 0.32 25.03 3.98
CA HIS A 325 0.52 23.59 3.99
C HIS A 325 1.27 23.22 5.25
N HIS A 326 0.97 22.09 5.89
CA HIS A 326 1.64 21.72 7.14
C HIS A 326 1.99 20.23 7.19
N ASP A 327 3.00 19.92 8.00
CA ASP A 327 3.44 18.55 8.31
C ASP A 327 3.93 18.52 9.77
N ILE A 328 3.87 17.37 10.42
CA ILE A 328 4.20 17.19 11.83
C ILE A 328 5.15 16.02 12.05
N LYS A 329 6.08 16.18 12.99
CA LYS A 329 6.99 15.10 13.43
C LYS A 329 7.06 15.04 14.95
N ARG A 330 7.18 13.84 15.51
CA ARG A 330 7.38 13.65 16.95
C ARG A 330 8.85 13.49 17.29
N PHE A 331 9.26 14.02 18.44
CA PHE A 331 10.59 13.77 18.99
C PHE A 331 10.60 13.73 20.52
N ILE A 332 11.64 13.13 21.07
CA ILE A 332 11.84 12.97 22.51
C ILE A 332 13.04 13.81 22.96
N VAL A 333 12.93 14.50 24.09
CA VAL A 333 14.02 15.16 24.80
C VAL A 333 14.35 14.32 26.03
N LYS A 334 15.63 14.02 26.25
CA LYS A 334 16.10 13.29 27.43
C LYS A 334 16.53 14.27 28.52
#